data_AF-U4TWY1-F1
#
_entry.id   AF-U4TWY1-F1
#
_cell.length_a   1.000
_cell.length_b   1.000
_cell.length_c   1.000
_cell.angle_alpha   90.00
_cell.angle_beta   90.00
_cell.angle_gamma   90.00
#
_symmetry.space_group_name_H-M   'P 1'
#
loop_
_entity.id
_entity.type
_entity.pdbx_description
1 polymer ?
#
loop_
_entity_poly.entity_id
_entity_poly.type
_entity_poly.pdbx_seq_one_letter_code
_entity_poly.pdbx_strand_id
1 'polypeptide(L)'
;MVAVSFFSTSPELSNKQRFEYFSRTIPSDHHQAKAMVDIVMLMGWSYISIIYEESNYGIKAFEVLEDLMVKNKICIAVKEKLVKDSGVGNISVYDNIVQKLQTKPRAKAEKDHVALKMEKPSRILIAHGQISCKK
;
A
#
# COMPACT_ATOMS: atom_id res chain seq x y z
N MET A 1 -21.49 14.70 -19.33
CA MET A 1 -20.28 15.54 -19.19
C MET A 1 -19.08 14.63 -19.06
N VAL A 2 -18.03 14.84 -19.87
CA VAL A 2 -16.79 14.06 -19.80
C VAL A 2 -15.86 14.69 -18.76
N ALA A 3 -15.29 13.86 -17.88
CA ALA A 3 -14.33 14.30 -16.87
C ALA A 3 -12.94 13.75 -17.20
N VAL A 4 -11.91 14.62 -17.19
CA VAL A 4 -10.51 14.24 -17.41
C VAL A 4 -9.67 14.63 -16.20
N SER A 5 -9.06 13.65 -15.53
CA SER A 5 -8.21 13.89 -14.35
C SER A 5 -6.72 13.77 -14.68
N PHE A 6 -5.92 14.65 -14.07
CA PHE A 6 -4.45 14.62 -14.12
C PHE A 6 -3.81 14.14 -12.80
N PHE A 7 -4.63 13.75 -11.82
CA PHE A 7 -4.15 13.37 -10.47
C PHE A 7 -4.78 12.10 -9.90
N SER A 8 -5.88 11.60 -10.45
CA SER A 8 -6.59 10.43 -9.90
C SER A 8 -6.09 9.12 -10.50
N THR A 9 -5.33 8.33 -9.74
CA THR A 9 -4.75 7.05 -10.20
C THR A 9 -5.46 5.79 -9.66
N SER A 10 -6.47 5.94 -8.79
CA SER A 10 -7.18 4.81 -8.16
C SER A 10 -7.54 3.72 -9.20
N PRO A 11 -7.32 2.43 -8.90
CA PRO A 11 -7.70 1.33 -9.79
C PRO A 11 -9.19 1.32 -10.14
N GLU A 12 -10.04 1.71 -9.19
CA GLU A 12 -11.50 1.72 -9.31
C GLU A 12 -12.00 2.60 -10.46
N LEU A 13 -11.31 3.71 -10.74
CA LEU A 13 -11.66 4.66 -11.82
C LEU A 13 -11.46 4.09 -13.23
N SER A 14 -10.88 2.89 -13.34
CA SER A 14 -10.74 2.18 -14.62
C SER A 14 -12.00 1.40 -15.01
N ASN A 15 -12.96 1.20 -14.10
CA ASN A 15 -14.19 0.49 -14.38
C ASN A 15 -15.15 1.33 -15.23
N LYS A 16 -15.18 1.07 -16.55
CA LYS A 16 -16.01 1.81 -17.50
C LYS A 16 -17.52 1.53 -17.40
N GLN A 17 -17.93 0.44 -16.75
CA GLN A 17 -19.36 0.21 -16.46
C GLN A 17 -19.88 1.18 -15.39
N ARG A 18 -19.01 1.61 -14.47
CA ARG A 18 -19.34 2.58 -13.40
C ARG A 18 -18.93 4.01 -13.74
N PHE A 19 -17.83 4.18 -14.47
CA PHE A 19 -17.22 5.47 -14.80
C PHE A 19 -17.04 5.63 -16.31
N GLU A 20 -18.14 5.51 -17.06
CA GLU A 20 -18.17 5.56 -18.53
C GLU A 20 -17.47 6.81 -19.10
N TYR A 21 -17.81 7.98 -18.56
CA TYR A 21 -17.32 9.29 -19.03
C TYR A 21 -16.06 9.81 -18.31
N PHE A 22 -15.39 8.96 -17.52
CA PHE A 22 -14.16 9.34 -16.82
C PHE A 22 -12.92 8.92 -17.60
N SER A 23 -12.00 9.84 -17.84
CA SER A 23 -10.69 9.58 -18.42
C SER A 23 -9.58 10.22 -17.57
N ARG A 24 -8.33 9.77 -17.74
CA ARG A 24 -7.18 10.34 -17.03
C ARG A 24 -5.94 10.34 -17.90
N THR A 25 -5.05 11.29 -17.66
CA THR A 25 -3.77 11.45 -18.38
C THR A 25 -2.62 10.70 -17.72
N ILE A 26 -2.86 10.09 -16.55
CA ILE A 26 -1.88 9.37 -15.74
C ILE A 26 -2.28 7.89 -15.60
N PRO A 27 -1.32 6.97 -15.37
CA PRO A 27 -1.61 5.56 -15.24
C PRO A 27 -2.36 5.22 -13.94
N SER A 28 -2.95 4.03 -13.91
CA SER A 28 -3.53 3.46 -12.69
C SER A 28 -2.48 3.01 -11.69
N ASP A 29 -2.79 3.06 -10.40
CA ASP A 29 -1.96 2.45 -9.33
C ASP A 29 -1.75 0.96 -9.48
N HIS A 30 -2.53 0.26 -10.33
CA HIS A 30 -2.24 -1.12 -10.68
C HIS A 30 -0.78 -1.29 -11.17
N HIS A 31 -0.27 -0.33 -11.95
CA HIS A 31 1.10 -0.34 -12.42
C HIS A 31 2.10 -0.04 -11.30
N GLN A 32 1.74 0.87 -10.39
CA GLN A 32 2.58 1.22 -9.25
C GLN A 32 2.67 0.05 -8.25
N ALA A 33 1.55 -0.64 -7.97
CA ALA A 33 1.51 -1.83 -7.14
C ALA A 33 2.34 -2.96 -7.73
N LYS A 34 2.29 -3.17 -9.06
CA LYS A 34 3.16 -4.12 -9.76
C LYS A 34 4.64 -3.77 -9.56
N ALA A 35 5.02 -2.52 -9.79
CA ALA A 35 6.40 -2.07 -9.59
C ALA A 35 6.88 -2.26 -8.15
N MET A 36 6.01 -2.04 -7.15
CA MET A 36 6.36 -2.33 -5.75
C MET A 36 6.64 -3.81 -5.52
N VAL A 37 5.79 -4.69 -6.04
CA VAL A 37 5.99 -6.14 -5.90
C VAL A 37 7.27 -6.57 -6.59
N ASP A 38 7.57 -6.03 -7.78
CA ASP A 38 8.82 -6.28 -8.48
C ASP A 38 10.02 -5.84 -7.63
N ILE A 39 9.97 -4.67 -6.98
CA ILE A 39 11.03 -4.20 -6.08
C ILE A 39 11.15 -5.12 -4.84
N VAL A 40 10.04 -5.52 -4.21
CA VAL A 40 10.02 -6.46 -3.07
C VAL A 40 10.65 -7.81 -3.46
N MET A 41 10.35 -8.32 -4.65
CA MET A 41 10.96 -9.55 -5.18
C MET A 41 12.45 -9.37 -5.48
N LEU A 42 12.86 -8.27 -6.10
CA LEU A 42 14.27 -7.96 -6.40
C LEU A 42 15.11 -7.89 -5.12
N MET A 43 14.53 -7.41 -4.02
CA MET A 43 15.19 -7.37 -2.71
C MET A 43 15.10 -8.69 -1.94
N GLY A 44 14.45 -9.73 -2.47
CA GLY A 44 14.31 -11.03 -1.81
C GLY A 44 13.39 -11.03 -0.59
N TRP A 45 12.52 -10.02 -0.46
CA TRP A 45 11.60 -9.90 0.66
C TRP A 45 10.39 -10.82 0.46
N SER A 46 10.13 -11.68 1.42
CA SER A 46 9.00 -12.62 1.38
C SER A 46 8.06 -12.50 2.59
N TYR A 47 8.40 -11.61 3.53
CA TYR A 47 7.61 -11.33 4.73
C TYR A 47 7.66 -9.82 5.01
N ILE A 48 6.53 -9.13 4.83
CA ILE A 48 6.44 -7.67 4.86
C ILE A 48 5.27 -7.20 5.73
N SER A 49 5.35 -5.98 6.25
CA SER A 49 4.23 -5.29 6.89
C SER A 49 3.77 -4.14 5.99
N ILE A 50 2.45 -3.90 5.95
CA ILE A 50 1.86 -2.88 5.07
C ILE A 50 1.04 -1.91 5.91
N ILE A 51 1.24 -0.61 5.69
CA ILE A 51 0.35 0.45 6.16
C ILE A 51 -0.29 1.09 4.94
N TYR A 52 -1.61 1.26 4.97
CA TYR A 52 -2.34 1.93 3.89
C TYR A 52 -3.39 2.89 4.46
N GLU A 53 -3.74 3.91 3.69
CA GLU A 53 -4.75 4.89 4.09
C GLU A 53 -6.16 4.28 4.17
N GLU A 54 -6.91 4.60 5.23
CA GLU A 54 -8.34 4.27 5.33
C GLU A 54 -9.18 5.22 4.48
N SER A 55 -9.11 5.03 3.17
CA SER A 55 -9.98 5.68 2.20
C SER A 55 -10.30 4.70 1.08
N ASN A 56 -11.38 4.92 0.33
CA ASN A 56 -11.71 4.08 -0.83
C ASN A 56 -10.53 3.96 -1.79
N TYR A 57 -9.81 5.06 -1.97
CA TYR A 57 -8.59 5.11 -2.73
C TYR A 57 -7.53 4.13 -2.15
N GLY A 58 -7.17 4.28 -0.86
CA GLY A 58 -6.11 3.49 -0.22
C GLY A 58 -6.47 2.00 -0.13
N ILE A 59 -7.73 1.69 0.14
CA ILE A 59 -8.28 0.33 0.18
C ILE A 59 -8.18 -0.32 -1.21
N LYS A 60 -8.58 0.36 -2.28
CA LYS A 60 -8.54 -0.20 -3.64
C LYS A 60 -7.11 -0.41 -4.13
N ALA A 61 -6.19 0.48 -3.80
CA ALA A 61 -4.78 0.27 -4.07
C ALA A 61 -4.20 -0.92 -3.28
N PHE A 62 -4.60 -1.07 -2.00
CA PHE A 62 -4.19 -2.19 -1.16
C PHE A 62 -4.73 -3.54 -1.66
N GLU A 63 -6.00 -3.63 -2.08
CA GLU A 63 -6.58 -4.86 -2.65
C GLU A 63 -5.76 -5.37 -3.85
N VAL A 64 -5.42 -4.46 -4.78
CA VAL A 64 -4.57 -4.81 -5.94
C VAL A 64 -3.17 -5.25 -5.51
N LEU A 65 -2.59 -4.58 -4.51
CA LEU A 65 -1.29 -4.94 -3.97
C LEU A 65 -1.33 -6.32 -3.28
N GLU A 66 -2.33 -6.59 -2.45
CA GLU A 66 -2.53 -7.87 -1.74
C GLU A 66 -2.65 -9.02 -2.75
N ASP A 67 -3.45 -8.85 -3.81
CA ASP A 67 -3.57 -9.84 -4.90
C ASP A 67 -2.22 -10.13 -5.57
N LEU A 68 -1.44 -9.09 -5.86
CA LEU A 68 -0.13 -9.26 -6.49
C LEU A 68 0.89 -9.91 -5.53
N MET A 69 0.86 -9.59 -4.24
CA MET A 69 1.71 -10.21 -3.23
C MET A 69 1.40 -11.71 -3.09
N VAL A 70 0.11 -12.08 -3.03
CA VAL A 70 -0.33 -13.48 -2.96
C VAL A 70 0.14 -14.26 -4.20
N LYS A 71 -0.03 -13.69 -5.41
CA LYS A 71 0.43 -14.30 -6.66
C LYS A 71 1.95 -14.54 -6.68
N ASN A 72 2.71 -13.68 -6.03
CA ASN A 72 4.18 -13.77 -5.95
C ASN A 72 4.69 -14.44 -4.66
N LYS A 73 3.81 -15.10 -3.89
CA LYS A 73 4.15 -15.85 -2.66
C LYS A 73 4.82 -14.99 -1.58
N ILE A 74 4.43 -13.72 -1.50
CA ILE A 74 4.88 -12.78 -0.46
C ILE A 74 3.81 -12.72 0.63
N CYS A 75 4.23 -12.84 1.88
CA CYS A 75 3.32 -12.85 3.02
C CYS A 75 3.27 -11.51 3.74
N ILE A 76 2.07 -11.11 4.14
CA ILE A 76 1.83 -9.88 4.89
C ILE A 76 1.73 -10.23 6.38
N ALA A 77 2.71 -9.76 7.15
CA ALA A 77 2.83 -9.97 8.59
C ALA A 77 1.83 -9.15 9.41
N VAL A 78 1.69 -7.88 9.03
CA VAL A 78 0.82 -6.89 9.65
C VAL A 78 0.23 -6.04 8.53
N LYS A 79 -1.07 -5.77 8.59
CA LYS A 79 -1.73 -4.78 7.72
C LYS A 79 -2.48 -3.77 8.57
N GLU A 80 -1.97 -2.54 8.64
CA GLU A 80 -2.58 -1.47 9.42
C GLU A 80 -3.19 -0.40 8.52
N LYS A 81 -4.33 0.12 8.97
CA LYS A 81 -5.03 1.22 8.32
C LYS A 81 -4.66 2.52 8.99
N LEU A 82 -4.31 3.52 8.18
CA LEU A 82 -4.06 4.86 8.65
C LEU A 82 -5.29 5.73 8.39
N VAL A 83 -6.00 6.06 9.46
CA VAL A 83 -7.14 6.98 9.40
C VAL A 83 -6.63 8.40 9.14
N LYS A 84 -7.22 9.09 8.15
CA LYS A 84 -6.96 10.52 7.94
C LYS A 84 -7.60 11.30 9.09
N ASP A 85 -6.77 11.79 10.01
CA ASP A 85 -7.22 12.74 11.03
C ASP A 85 -7.37 14.15 10.44
N SER A 86 -8.32 14.91 10.95
CA SER A 86 -8.75 16.27 10.57
C SER A 86 -7.69 17.36 10.84
N GLY A 87 -6.44 16.99 11.06
CA GLY A 87 -5.35 17.90 11.42
C GLY A 87 -5.03 17.98 12.92
N VAL A 88 -5.77 17.25 13.78
CA VAL A 88 -5.43 17.06 15.21
C VAL A 88 -5.13 15.60 15.45
N GLY A 89 -4.16 15.08 14.69
CA GLY A 89 -3.62 13.73 14.82
C GLY A 89 -3.29 13.43 16.26
N ASN A 90 -4.13 12.64 16.93
CA ASN A 90 -3.77 12.03 18.20
C ASN A 90 -2.52 11.19 17.93
N ILE A 91 -1.33 11.69 18.30
CA ILE A 91 -0.03 11.03 18.12
C ILE A 91 -0.08 9.56 18.55
N SER A 92 -0.91 9.26 19.56
CA SER A 92 -1.23 7.93 20.04
C SER A 92 -1.67 6.94 18.94
N VAL A 93 -2.32 7.35 17.87
CA VAL A 93 -2.70 6.46 16.75
C VAL A 93 -1.46 5.97 15.99
N TYR A 94 -0.54 6.88 15.68
CA TYR A 94 0.72 6.51 15.02
C TYR A 94 1.57 5.65 15.95
N ASP A 95 1.64 5.99 17.24
CA ASP A 95 2.36 5.19 18.24
C ASP A 95 1.77 3.78 18.35
N ASN A 96 0.44 3.64 18.32
CA ASN A 96 -0.23 2.34 18.32
C ASN A 96 0.11 1.52 17.07
N ILE A 97 0.16 2.15 15.88
CA ILE A 97 0.56 1.47 14.65
C ILE A 97 2.02 1.02 14.75
N VAL A 98 2.91 1.89 15.24
CA VAL A 98 4.32 1.54 15.46
C VAL A 98 4.46 0.40 16.46
N GLN A 99 3.73 0.42 17.57
CA GLN A 99 3.68 -0.66 18.56
C GLN A 99 3.24 -1.99 17.91
N LYS A 100 2.17 -1.97 17.11
CA LYS A 100 1.71 -3.16 16.39
C LYS A 100 2.75 -3.69 15.40
N LEU A 101 3.42 -2.82 14.67
CA LEU A 101 4.51 -3.21 13.78
C LEU A 101 5.69 -3.82 14.57
N GLN A 102 5.98 -3.29 15.76
CA GLN A 102 7.00 -3.83 16.65
C GLN A 102 6.65 -5.21 17.22
N THR A 103 5.36 -5.58 17.34
CA THR A 103 4.94 -6.94 17.76
C THR A 103 5.43 -8.04 16.83
N LYS A 104 5.74 -7.70 15.57
CA LYS A 104 6.34 -8.60 14.59
C LYS A 104 7.80 -8.18 14.37
N PRO A 105 8.73 -8.49 15.29
CA PRO A 105 10.13 -8.08 15.19
C PRO A 105 10.83 -8.60 13.93
N ARG A 106 10.23 -9.61 13.28
CA ARG A 106 10.71 -10.22 12.03
C ARG A 106 10.27 -9.48 10.77
N ALA A 107 9.38 -8.49 10.86
CA ALA A 107 8.87 -7.64 9.77
C ALA A 107 8.94 -6.16 10.17
N LYS A 108 10.08 -5.76 10.72
CA LYS A 108 10.32 -4.44 11.33
C LYS A 108 10.57 -3.36 10.29
N ALA A 109 9.90 -2.22 10.50
CA ALA A 109 10.41 -0.92 10.10
C ALA A 109 11.44 -0.45 11.16
N GLU A 110 12.67 -0.93 11.09
CA GLU A 110 13.77 -0.36 11.90
C GLU A 110 14.51 0.70 11.08
N LYS A 111 15.16 1.68 11.73
CA LYS A 111 15.74 2.87 11.06
C LYS A 111 16.72 2.56 9.92
N ASP A 112 17.29 1.35 9.91
CA ASP A 112 18.20 0.85 8.87
C ASP A 112 17.53 -0.09 7.85
N HIS A 113 16.22 -0.32 7.97
CA HIS A 113 15.44 -1.19 7.09
C HIS A 113 14.69 -0.35 6.05
N VAL A 114 14.93 -0.65 4.76
CA VAL A 114 14.30 0.03 3.64
C VAL A 114 12.77 -0.09 3.75
N ALA A 115 12.09 1.05 3.73
CA ALA A 115 10.64 1.15 3.59
C ALA A 115 10.31 1.60 2.16
N LEU A 116 9.43 0.87 1.46
CA LEU A 116 8.92 1.30 0.17
C LEU A 116 7.65 2.12 0.40
N LYS A 117 7.71 3.39 0.03
CA LYS A 117 6.58 4.30 0.12
C LYS A 117 6.05 4.56 -1.28
N MET A 118 4.75 4.34 -1.49
CA MET A 118 4.04 4.96 -2.60
C MET A 118 3.84 6.43 -2.24
N GLU A 119 4.51 7.32 -2.96
CA GLU A 119 4.27 8.76 -2.82
C GLU A 119 3.38 9.23 -3.96
N LYS A 120 2.09 9.37 -3.61
CA LYS A 120 0.96 9.90 -4.39
C LYS A 120 0.25 8.93 -5.34
N PRO A 121 -1.09 9.05 -5.44
CA PRO A 121 -2.06 9.37 -4.38
C PRO A 121 -2.22 8.24 -3.33
N SER A 122 -1.63 7.07 -3.57
CA SER A 122 -1.61 5.93 -2.65
C SER A 122 -0.61 6.18 -1.56
N ARG A 123 -1.04 6.56 -0.36
CA ARG A 123 -0.16 6.52 0.82
C ARG A 123 -0.08 5.07 1.32
N ILE A 124 0.73 4.26 0.65
CA ILE A 124 1.05 2.90 1.11
C ILE A 124 2.52 2.86 1.52
N LEU A 125 2.79 2.30 2.68
CA LEU A 125 4.14 2.05 3.19
C LEU A 125 4.32 0.56 3.41
N ILE A 126 5.33 -0.02 2.76
CA ILE A 126 5.77 -1.40 2.97
C ILE A 126 7.03 -1.35 3.82
N ALA A 127 7.00 -2.03 4.96
CA ALA A 127 8.16 -2.31 5.79
C ALA A 127 8.56 -3.78 5.63
N HIS A 128 9.85 -4.08 5.61
CA HIS A 128 10.32 -5.43 5.32
C HIS A 128 10.74 -6.23 6.56
N GLY A 129 10.86 -7.53 6.36
CA GLY A 129 11.37 -8.50 7.30
C GLY A 129 12.31 -9.49 6.64
N GLN A 130 13.49 -9.72 7.21
CA GLN A 130 14.53 -10.59 6.60
C GLN A 130 14.26 -12.11 6.71
N ILE A 131 13.02 -12.58 6.84
CA ILE A 131 12.72 -14.01 7.02
C ILE A 131 11.69 -14.51 6.00
N SER A 132 11.93 -15.72 5.49
CA SER A 132 11.03 -16.42 4.58
C SER A 132 9.69 -16.73 5.23
N CYS A 133 8.59 -16.51 4.49
CA CYS A 133 7.26 -16.88 4.96
C CYS A 133 7.24 -18.36 5.34
N LYS A 134 6.99 -18.67 6.62
CA LYS A 134 6.71 -20.05 7.02
C LYS A 134 5.37 -20.43 6.39
N LYS A 135 5.42 -21.36 5.43
CA LYS A 135 4.23 -22.09 4.95
C LYS A 135 3.52 -22.76 6.11
#